data_AF-A0A429QN97-F1
#
_entry.id   AF-A0A429QN97-F1
#
_cell.length_a   1.000
_cell.length_b   1.000
_cell.length_c   1.000
_cell.angle_alpha   90.00
_cell.angle_beta   90.00
_cell.angle_gamma   90.00
#
_symmetry.space_group_name_H-M   'P 1'
#
loop_
_entity.id
_entity.type
_entity.pdbx_description
1 polymer ?
#
loop_
_entity_poly.entity_id
_entity_poly.type
_entity_poly.pdbx_seq_one_letter_code
_entity_poly.pdbx_strand_id
1 'polypeptide(L)'
;ALASMVAGGNYRLVRPHGLQQALFSMGLPGAARPVQVREFTQHQLSEDWAASGAFTSMRVGDPNGALVGIDLDCGTVRPVLINIGDAPRRDMSASIALIGELGGGKTTLLKQLTAAEVDRGSRAIVIDRTPLREWARFGRSAVGSRCQVIDAARAEVSIDPLRTFTGREATQYAHAYLTLQLG
;
A
#
# COMPACT_ATOMS: atom_id res chain seq x y z
N ALA A 1 29.52 22.76 -2.24
CA ALA A 1 28.26 22.68 -3.01
C ALA A 1 27.04 22.92 -2.11
N LEU A 2 26.69 21.98 -1.20
CA LEU A 2 25.49 22.09 -0.36
C LEU A 2 25.38 23.38 0.46
N ALA A 3 26.43 23.77 1.21
CA ALA A 3 26.41 25.00 2.02
C ALA A 3 26.11 26.28 1.21
N SER A 4 26.60 26.34 -0.04
CA SER A 4 26.34 27.47 -0.95
C SER A 4 24.89 27.48 -1.44
N MET A 5 24.33 26.29 -1.70
CA MET A 5 22.94 26.12 -2.12
C MET A 5 21.95 26.58 -1.04
N VAL A 6 22.17 26.20 0.23
CA VAL A 6 21.30 26.65 1.34
C VAL A 6 21.52 28.13 1.70
N ALA A 7 22.74 28.66 1.50
CA ALA A 7 22.99 30.09 1.69
C ALA A 7 22.17 30.96 0.72
N GLY A 8 21.91 30.49 -0.50
CA GLY A 8 21.00 31.14 -1.45
C GLY A 8 19.55 31.25 -0.97
N GLY A 9 19.13 30.38 -0.05
CA GLY A 9 17.83 30.43 0.63
C GLY A 9 17.88 31.15 1.98
N ASN A 10 18.92 31.96 2.25
CA ASN A 10 19.15 32.65 3.53
C ASN A 10 19.35 31.70 4.74
N TYR A 11 19.74 30.44 4.50
CA TYR A 11 20.04 29.49 5.55
C TYR A 11 21.55 29.39 5.82
N ARG A 12 21.92 29.32 7.10
CA ARG A 12 23.28 28.98 7.53
C ARG A 12 23.35 27.50 7.88
N LEU A 13 24.23 26.76 7.19
CA LEU A 13 24.52 25.38 7.53
C LEU A 13 25.64 25.29 8.58
N VAL A 14 25.38 24.59 9.68
CA VAL A 14 26.38 24.23 10.69
C VAL A 14 26.57 22.72 10.66
N ARG A 15 27.83 22.26 10.64
CA ARG A 15 28.17 20.83 10.72
C ARG A 15 28.79 20.53 12.08
N PRO A 16 27.98 20.19 13.10
CA PRO A 16 28.54 19.88 14.42
C PRO A 16 29.33 18.56 14.34
N HIS A 17 30.60 18.62 14.73
CA HIS A 17 31.48 17.46 14.76
C HIS A 17 31.17 16.59 15.99
N GLY A 18 31.23 15.27 15.85
CA GLY A 18 30.97 14.31 16.93
C GLY A 18 29.49 13.90 17.07
N LEU A 19 28.58 14.56 16.35
CA LEU A 19 27.14 14.26 16.38
C LEU A 19 26.63 13.56 15.12
N GLN A 20 27.53 13.04 14.27
CA GLN A 20 27.16 12.45 12.98
C GLN A 20 26.15 11.31 13.14
N GLN A 21 26.34 10.43 14.12
CA GLN A 21 25.42 9.33 14.39
C GLN A 21 24.07 9.83 14.91
N ALA A 22 24.06 10.80 15.83
CA ALA A 22 22.82 11.37 16.36
C ALA A 22 22.00 12.10 15.28
N LEU A 23 22.67 12.86 14.41
CA LEU A 23 22.05 13.52 13.26
C LEU A 23 21.57 12.51 12.21
N PHE A 24 22.32 11.44 11.97
CA PHE A 24 21.88 10.36 11.10
C PHE A 24 20.63 9.66 11.64
N SER A 25 20.62 9.34 12.94
CA SER A 25 19.45 8.73 13.59
C SER A 25 18.20 9.61 13.50
N MET A 26 18.32 10.94 13.54
CA MET A 26 17.17 11.83 13.31
C MET A 26 16.57 11.72 11.90
N GLY A 27 17.35 11.26 10.91
CA GLY A 27 16.86 11.03 9.55
C GLY A 27 16.14 9.69 9.38
N LEU A 28 16.13 8.83 10.40
CA LEU A 28 15.45 7.53 10.34
C LEU A 28 13.99 7.69 10.77
N PRO A 29 13.02 7.17 9.98
CA PRO A 29 11.61 7.19 10.35
C PRO A 29 11.38 6.51 11.72
N GLY A 30 10.57 7.14 12.57
CA GLY A 30 10.23 6.62 13.90
C GLY A 30 11.36 6.60 14.93
N ALA A 31 12.54 7.14 14.63
CA ALA A 31 13.64 7.21 15.58
C ALA A 31 13.34 8.20 16.72
N ALA A 32 13.66 7.81 17.95
CA ALA A 32 13.61 8.72 19.09
C ALA A 32 14.61 9.86 18.89
N ARG A 33 14.17 11.09 19.17
CA ARG A 33 15.03 12.28 19.07
C ARG A 33 16.16 12.18 20.11
N PRO A 34 17.45 12.14 19.71
CA PRO A 34 18.55 12.08 20.67
C PRO A 34 18.59 13.31 21.59
N VAL A 35 19.05 13.16 22.83
CA VAL A 35 19.10 14.29 23.77
C VAL A 35 20.08 15.37 23.31
N GLN A 36 21.19 14.96 22.69
CA GLN A 36 22.26 15.83 22.21
C GLN A 36 21.76 16.84 21.17
N VAL A 37 20.81 16.44 20.31
CA VAL A 37 20.28 17.35 19.28
C VAL A 37 19.30 18.40 19.82
N ARG A 38 18.97 18.37 21.12
CA ARG A 38 18.13 19.40 21.75
C ARG A 38 18.87 20.72 21.98
N GLU A 39 20.19 20.72 21.89
CA GLU A 39 21.00 21.94 21.95
C GLU A 39 20.89 22.81 20.68
N PHE A 40 20.42 22.22 19.57
CA PHE A 40 20.20 22.93 18.33
C PHE A 40 18.76 23.41 18.21
N THR A 41 18.61 24.67 17.82
CA THR A 41 17.33 25.24 17.40
C THR A 41 17.38 25.45 15.89
N GLN A 42 16.40 24.89 15.18
CA GLN A 42 16.22 25.16 13.76
C GLN A 42 15.31 26.37 13.61
N HIS A 43 15.83 27.44 13.01
CA HIS A 43 15.03 28.59 12.59
C HIS A 43 14.63 28.38 11.13
N GLN A 44 13.34 28.50 10.84
CA GLN A 44 12.79 28.44 9.48
C GLN A 44 12.13 29.78 9.15
N LEU A 45 12.22 30.18 7.89
CA LEU A 45 11.43 31.30 7.39
C LEU A 45 9.96 30.89 7.31
N SER A 46 9.05 31.84 7.52
CA SER A 46 7.60 31.57 7.50
C SER A 46 7.13 30.96 6.17
N GLU A 47 7.75 31.36 5.06
CA GLU A 47 7.45 30.86 3.72
C GLU A 47 7.87 29.40 3.54
N ASP A 48 9.07 29.04 3.99
CA ASP A 48 9.55 27.65 3.93
C ASP A 48 8.79 26.74 4.91
N TRP A 49 8.40 27.28 6.07
CA TRP A 49 7.53 26.59 7.00
C TRP A 49 6.16 26.32 6.36
N ALA A 50 5.56 27.30 5.69
CA ALA A 50 4.32 27.10 4.95
C ALA A 50 4.49 26.09 3.79
N ALA A 51 5.59 26.18 3.04
CA ALA A 51 5.93 25.27 1.94
C ALA A 51 6.15 23.82 2.42
N SER A 52 6.54 23.62 3.68
CA SER A 52 6.60 22.28 4.29
C SER A 52 5.23 21.64 4.56
N GLY A 53 4.15 22.30 4.16
CA GLY A 53 2.79 21.82 4.37
C GLY A 53 2.26 22.16 5.76
N ALA A 54 2.63 23.30 6.33
CA ALA A 54 2.04 23.75 7.58
C ALA A 54 0.51 23.79 7.49
N PHE A 55 -0.16 23.27 8.52
CA PHE A 55 -1.61 23.07 8.58
C PHE A 55 -2.19 22.09 7.53
N THR A 56 -1.36 21.37 6.78
CA THR A 56 -1.81 20.25 5.96
C THR A 56 -1.96 18.99 6.82
N SER A 57 -2.84 18.07 6.39
CA SER A 57 -3.06 16.82 7.10
C SER A 57 -1.87 15.87 6.89
N MET A 58 -1.16 15.57 7.97
CA MET A 58 -0.11 14.52 8.03
C MET A 58 -0.70 13.09 8.10
N ARG A 59 -1.97 12.88 7.73
CA ARG A 59 -2.65 11.58 7.86
C ARG A 59 -2.42 10.74 6.62
N VAL A 60 -1.99 9.51 6.83
CA VAL A 60 -1.89 8.48 5.79
C VAL A 60 -2.95 7.40 6.05
N GLY A 61 -3.69 7.03 5.01
CA GLY A 61 -4.74 6.00 5.07
C GLY A 61 -6.16 6.54 5.20
N ASP A 62 -7.12 5.61 5.15
CA ASP A 62 -8.55 5.87 5.25
C ASP A 62 -9.02 5.99 6.72
N PRO A 63 -10.20 6.61 6.99
CA PRO A 63 -10.74 6.74 8.35
C PRO A 63 -11.09 5.40 9.03
N ASN A 64 -11.31 4.36 8.24
CA ASN A 64 -11.59 2.99 8.67
C ASN A 64 -11.01 2.03 7.62
N GLY A 65 -11.06 0.72 7.89
CA GLY A 65 -10.60 -0.29 6.94
C GLY A 65 -9.70 -1.34 7.56
N ALA A 66 -8.95 -2.05 6.71
CA ALA A 66 -7.96 -3.02 7.12
C ALA A 66 -6.69 -2.31 7.61
N LEU A 67 -6.12 -2.75 8.73
CA LEU A 67 -4.84 -2.26 9.23
C LEU A 67 -3.70 -2.75 8.33
N VAL A 68 -2.93 -1.81 7.76
CA VAL A 68 -1.78 -2.13 6.90
C VAL A 68 -0.45 -1.75 7.52
N GLY A 69 -0.45 -0.87 8.51
CA GLY A 69 0.78 -0.43 9.17
C GLY A 69 0.52 0.61 10.24
N ILE A 70 1.62 1.20 10.72
CA ILE A 70 1.63 2.30 11.68
C ILE A 70 2.45 3.42 11.04
N ASP A 71 1.96 4.64 11.16
CA ASP A 71 2.67 5.85 10.76
C ASP A 71 3.83 6.12 11.73
N LEU A 72 5.05 6.11 11.20
CA LEU A 72 6.29 6.31 11.96
C LEU A 72 6.68 7.80 12.08
N ASP A 73 6.02 8.68 11.32
CA ASP A 73 6.32 10.11 11.30
C ASP A 73 5.43 10.89 12.27
N CYS A 74 4.43 10.23 12.86
CA CYS A 74 3.66 10.79 13.95
C CYS A 74 4.33 10.48 15.29
N GLY A 75 4.42 11.46 16.20
CA GLY A 75 5.01 11.29 17.54
C GLY A 75 4.21 10.37 18.49
N THR A 76 3.31 9.56 17.95
CA THR A 76 2.37 8.66 18.64
C THR A 76 2.20 7.37 17.82
N VAL A 77 1.44 6.39 18.30
CA VAL A 77 1.07 5.23 17.46
C VAL A 77 -0.21 5.55 16.70
N ARG A 78 -0.10 5.83 15.40
CA ARG A 78 -1.28 6.03 14.53
C ARG A 78 -1.40 4.89 13.51
N PRO A 79 -2.54 4.19 13.43
CA PRO A 79 -2.74 3.15 12.44
C PRO A 79 -2.92 3.74 11.04
N VAL A 80 -2.32 3.10 10.05
CA VAL A 80 -2.62 3.31 8.63
C VAL A 80 -3.64 2.26 8.21
N LEU A 81 -4.82 2.71 7.82
CA LEU A 81 -5.92 1.85 7.39
C LEU A 81 -6.16 2.00 5.89
N ILE A 82 -6.63 0.94 5.25
CA ILE A 82 -7.08 0.96 3.85
C ILE A 82 -8.48 0.36 3.75
N ASN A 83 -9.40 1.10 3.14
CA ASN A 83 -10.76 0.64 2.84
C ASN A 83 -11.02 0.71 1.33
N ILE A 84 -10.79 -0.42 0.67
CA ILE A 84 -10.97 -0.58 -0.77
C ILE A 84 -12.46 -0.47 -1.13
N GLY A 85 -13.33 -1.03 -0.30
CA GLY A 85 -14.78 -1.04 -0.54
C GLY A 85 -15.45 0.34 -0.45
N ASP A 86 -14.80 1.33 0.18
CA ASP A 86 -15.32 2.70 0.28
C ASP A 86 -14.92 3.58 -0.90
N ALA A 87 -13.82 3.28 -1.59
CA ALA A 87 -13.33 4.10 -2.70
C ALA A 87 -14.40 4.39 -3.79
N PRO A 88 -15.21 3.42 -4.26
CA PRO A 88 -16.25 3.69 -5.25
C PRO A 88 -17.37 4.62 -4.74
N ARG A 89 -17.62 4.64 -3.41
CA ARG A 89 -18.61 5.54 -2.80
C ARG A 89 -18.16 6.99 -2.79
N ARG A 90 -16.86 7.23 -2.96
CA ARG A 90 -16.22 8.54 -3.00
C ARG A 90 -15.80 8.95 -4.41
N ASP A 91 -16.33 8.29 -5.45
CA ASP A 91 -15.96 8.52 -6.85
C ASP A 91 -14.45 8.36 -7.11
N MET A 92 -13.83 7.42 -6.38
CA MET A 92 -12.41 7.10 -6.47
C MET A 92 -12.22 5.66 -6.96
N SER A 93 -11.11 5.43 -7.65
CA SER A 93 -10.73 4.07 -8.07
C SER A 93 -10.40 3.19 -6.87
N ALA A 94 -10.97 1.99 -6.83
CA ALA A 94 -10.70 0.96 -5.82
C ALA A 94 -9.52 0.05 -6.21
N SER A 95 -8.55 0.56 -6.97
CA SER A 95 -7.43 -0.22 -7.51
C SER A 95 -6.17 0.00 -6.69
N ILE A 96 -5.49 -1.10 -6.34
CA ILE A 96 -4.22 -1.09 -5.61
C ILE A 96 -3.20 -1.91 -6.38
N ALA A 97 -1.97 -1.38 -6.48
CA ALA A 97 -0.80 -2.10 -6.97
C ALA A 97 0.21 -2.28 -5.83
N LEU A 98 0.66 -3.51 -5.60
CA LEU A 98 1.72 -3.81 -4.63
C LEU A 98 2.97 -4.30 -5.36
N ILE A 99 4.06 -3.57 -5.18
CA ILE A 99 5.35 -3.83 -5.83
C ILE A 99 6.39 -4.04 -4.73
N GLY A 100 7.33 -4.95 -4.97
CA GLY A 100 8.36 -5.31 -4.00
C GLY A 100 9.04 -6.61 -4.37
N GLU A 101 10.14 -6.91 -3.68
CA GLU A 101 10.95 -8.10 -3.93
C GLU A 101 10.28 -9.39 -3.45
N LEU A 102 10.80 -10.55 -3.87
CA LEU A 102 10.38 -11.83 -3.34
C LEU A 102 10.62 -11.86 -1.83
N GLY A 103 9.62 -12.27 -1.05
CA GLY A 103 9.69 -12.24 0.42
C GLY A 103 9.33 -10.88 1.05
N GLY A 104 9.15 -9.81 0.28
CA GLY A 104 8.78 -8.47 0.79
C GLY A 104 7.34 -8.33 1.30
N GLY A 105 6.65 -9.43 1.61
CA GLY A 105 5.31 -9.39 2.23
C GLY A 105 4.13 -9.08 1.30
N LYS A 106 4.33 -8.91 -0.01
CA LYS A 106 3.27 -8.59 -0.98
C LYS A 106 2.04 -9.51 -0.87
N THR A 107 2.26 -10.82 -0.94
CA THR A 107 1.18 -11.81 -0.88
C THR A 107 0.46 -11.76 0.46
N THR A 108 1.19 -11.55 1.56
CA THR A 108 0.61 -11.42 2.90
C THR A 108 -0.33 -10.22 2.98
N LEU A 109 0.12 -9.05 2.51
CA LEU A 109 -0.68 -7.83 2.50
C LEU A 109 -1.94 -8.00 1.62
N LEU A 110 -1.82 -8.58 0.42
CA LEU A 110 -2.99 -8.86 -0.42
C LEU A 110 -3.99 -9.78 0.28
N LYS A 111 -3.52 -10.85 0.94
CA LYS A 111 -4.39 -11.77 1.67
C LYS A 111 -5.10 -11.08 2.85
N GLN A 112 -4.40 -10.21 3.58
CA GLN A 112 -5.00 -9.43 4.67
C GLN A 112 -6.08 -8.48 4.16
N LEU A 113 -5.80 -7.71 3.10
CA LEU A 113 -6.79 -6.82 2.48
C LEU A 113 -8.00 -7.62 1.96
N THR A 114 -7.74 -8.74 1.28
CA THR A 114 -8.79 -9.62 0.75
C THR A 114 -9.65 -10.21 1.86
N ALA A 115 -9.04 -10.69 2.95
CA ALA A 115 -9.76 -11.20 4.12
C ALA A 115 -10.69 -10.12 4.68
N ALA A 116 -10.16 -8.91 4.89
CA ALA A 116 -10.93 -7.81 5.46
C ALA A 116 -12.14 -7.44 4.61
N GLU A 117 -12.03 -7.47 3.27
CA GLU A 117 -13.17 -7.23 2.38
C GLU A 117 -14.17 -8.39 2.39
N VAL A 118 -13.69 -9.63 2.35
CA VAL A 118 -14.57 -10.81 2.39
C VAL A 118 -15.32 -10.92 3.71
N ASP A 119 -14.68 -10.57 4.83
CA ASP A 119 -15.29 -10.52 6.15
C ASP A 119 -16.38 -9.44 6.24
N ARG A 120 -16.29 -8.38 5.41
CA ARG A 120 -17.33 -7.36 5.24
C ARG A 120 -18.43 -7.75 4.25
N GLY A 121 -18.38 -8.97 3.70
CA GLY A 121 -19.40 -9.51 2.80
C GLY A 121 -19.07 -9.39 1.31
N SER A 122 -17.88 -8.90 0.94
CA SER A 122 -17.43 -8.85 -0.46
C SER A 122 -17.08 -10.25 -0.98
N ARG A 123 -16.98 -10.37 -2.31
CA ARG A 123 -16.48 -11.59 -2.98
C ARG A 123 -15.09 -11.32 -3.57
N ALA A 124 -14.17 -12.26 -3.36
CA ALA A 124 -12.84 -12.20 -3.93
C ALA A 124 -12.72 -13.17 -5.12
N ILE A 125 -12.22 -12.67 -6.25
CA ILE A 125 -11.81 -13.48 -7.39
C ILE A 125 -10.31 -13.31 -7.52
N VAL A 126 -9.56 -14.41 -7.46
CA VAL A 126 -8.10 -14.37 -7.43
C VAL A 126 -7.52 -15.26 -8.52
N ILE A 127 -6.64 -14.67 -9.34
CA ILE A 127 -5.85 -15.38 -10.33
C ILE A 127 -4.47 -15.65 -9.72
N ASP A 128 -4.23 -16.90 -9.36
CA ASP A 128 -2.97 -17.33 -8.75
C ASP A 128 -2.13 -18.15 -9.75
N ARG A 129 -1.11 -17.50 -10.32
CA ARG A 129 -0.14 -18.15 -11.21
C ARG A 129 1.08 -18.70 -10.46
N THR A 130 1.12 -18.62 -9.12
CA THR A 130 2.26 -19.10 -8.35
C THR A 130 2.28 -20.63 -8.30
N PRO A 131 3.46 -21.28 -8.43
CA PRO A 131 3.55 -22.74 -8.33
C PRO A 131 3.05 -23.28 -6.98
N LEU A 132 3.22 -22.50 -5.90
CA LEU A 132 2.83 -22.88 -4.55
C LEU A 132 1.30 -22.82 -4.31
N ARG A 133 0.54 -22.21 -5.23
CA ARG A 133 -0.92 -22.05 -5.12
C ARG A 133 -1.33 -21.48 -3.76
N GLU A 134 -0.61 -20.45 -3.33
CA GLU A 134 -0.71 -19.89 -1.98
C GLU A 134 -2.12 -19.39 -1.65
N TRP A 135 -2.86 -18.94 -2.66
CA TRP A 135 -4.24 -18.46 -2.52
C TRP A 135 -5.26 -19.57 -2.36
N ALA A 136 -5.05 -20.71 -3.02
CA ALA A 136 -5.93 -21.87 -2.85
C ALA A 136 -5.86 -22.41 -1.42
N ARG A 137 -4.66 -22.46 -0.82
CA ARG A 137 -4.48 -22.82 0.60
C ARG A 137 -5.11 -21.78 1.52
N PHE A 138 -4.85 -20.50 1.27
CA PHE A 138 -5.40 -19.41 2.07
C PHE A 138 -6.93 -19.40 2.04
N GLY A 139 -7.56 -19.43 0.86
CA GLY A 139 -9.01 -19.39 0.71
C GLY A 139 -9.70 -20.55 1.41
N ARG A 140 -9.18 -21.78 1.27
CA ARG A 140 -9.69 -22.96 1.99
C ARG A 140 -9.63 -22.77 3.50
N SER A 141 -8.56 -22.16 4.02
CA SER A 141 -8.40 -21.89 5.45
C SER A 141 -9.28 -20.75 5.94
N ALA A 142 -9.42 -19.68 5.15
CA ALA A 142 -10.09 -18.45 5.57
C ALA A 142 -11.61 -18.56 5.49
N VAL A 143 -12.15 -19.21 4.46
CA VAL A 143 -13.61 -19.25 4.22
C VAL A 143 -14.20 -20.65 4.10
N GLY A 144 -13.38 -21.70 4.24
CA GLY A 144 -13.83 -23.10 4.27
C GLY A 144 -14.57 -23.51 3.00
N SER A 145 -15.77 -24.06 3.17
CA SER A 145 -16.64 -24.52 2.08
C SER A 145 -17.09 -23.41 1.12
N ARG A 146 -16.93 -22.14 1.49
CA ARG A 146 -17.20 -20.99 0.59
C ARG A 146 -16.07 -20.75 -0.41
N CYS A 147 -14.96 -21.46 -0.32
CA CYS A 147 -13.85 -21.35 -1.26
C CYS A 147 -14.03 -22.33 -2.43
N GLN A 148 -14.19 -21.77 -3.63
CA GLN A 148 -14.10 -22.54 -4.87
C GLN A 148 -12.73 -22.34 -5.50
N VAL A 149 -12.06 -23.45 -5.83
CA VAL A 149 -10.78 -23.43 -6.54
C VAL A 149 -10.99 -24.05 -7.91
N ILE A 150 -10.71 -23.28 -8.95
CA ILE A 150 -10.77 -23.73 -10.35
C ILE A 150 -9.33 -23.92 -10.81
N ASP A 151 -8.94 -25.17 -11.08
CA ASP A 151 -7.64 -25.48 -11.67
C ASP A 151 -7.75 -25.48 -13.20
N ALA A 152 -7.43 -24.33 -13.80
CA ALA A 152 -7.50 -24.16 -15.25
C ALA A 152 -6.60 -25.15 -16.02
N ALA A 153 -5.51 -25.64 -15.43
CA ALA A 153 -4.62 -26.61 -16.07
C ALA A 153 -5.23 -28.02 -16.13
N ARG A 154 -6.14 -28.36 -15.21
CA ARG A 154 -6.85 -29.64 -15.21
C ARG A 154 -8.10 -29.63 -16.10
N ALA A 155 -8.60 -28.45 -16.44
CA ALA A 155 -9.75 -28.24 -17.32
C ALA A 155 -11.03 -29.01 -16.92
N GLU A 156 -11.26 -29.20 -15.61
CA GLU A 156 -12.43 -29.91 -15.07
C GLU A 156 -13.74 -29.13 -15.27
N VAL A 157 -13.65 -27.80 -15.43
CA VAL A 157 -14.78 -26.91 -15.75
C VAL A 157 -14.40 -25.99 -16.90
N SER A 158 -15.41 -25.62 -17.70
CA SER A 158 -15.23 -24.67 -18.79
C SER A 158 -15.26 -23.24 -18.28
N ILE A 159 -14.23 -22.47 -18.61
CA ILE A 159 -14.15 -21.02 -18.36
C ILE A 159 -14.35 -20.19 -19.63
N ASP A 160 -14.81 -20.82 -20.72
CA ASP A 160 -15.15 -20.16 -21.99
C ASP A 160 -16.40 -19.26 -21.82
N PRO A 161 -16.28 -17.92 -21.93
CA PRO A 161 -17.41 -17.02 -21.82
C PRO A 161 -18.45 -17.22 -22.92
N LEU A 162 -18.06 -17.70 -24.11
CA LEU A 162 -18.98 -17.92 -25.23
C LEU A 162 -19.93 -19.09 -25.00
N ARG A 163 -19.64 -19.97 -24.05
CA ARG A 163 -20.54 -21.04 -23.63
C ARG A 163 -21.59 -20.60 -22.61
N THR A 164 -21.35 -19.48 -21.92
CA THR A 164 -22.17 -19.04 -20.78
C THR A 164 -23.02 -17.81 -21.15
N PHE A 165 -22.48 -16.92 -21.96
CA PHE A 165 -23.11 -15.66 -22.33
C PHE A 165 -23.47 -15.65 -23.82
N THR A 166 -24.40 -14.77 -24.20
CA THR A 166 -24.85 -14.62 -25.59
C THR A 166 -24.75 -13.18 -26.07
N GLY A 167 -24.60 -12.99 -27.38
CA GLY A 167 -24.59 -11.66 -28.00
C GLY A 167 -23.35 -10.83 -27.64
N ARG A 168 -23.52 -9.51 -27.55
CA ARG A 168 -22.42 -8.55 -27.37
C ARG A 168 -21.64 -8.76 -26.06
N GLU A 169 -22.31 -9.20 -24.99
CA GLU A 169 -21.66 -9.50 -23.71
C GLU A 169 -20.69 -10.68 -23.83
N ALA A 170 -21.07 -11.72 -24.58
CA ALA A 170 -20.22 -12.88 -24.80
C ALA A 170 -18.89 -12.47 -25.46
N THR A 171 -18.96 -11.63 -26.50
CA THR A 171 -17.77 -11.10 -27.17
C THR A 171 -16.93 -10.24 -26.24
N GLN A 172 -17.56 -9.36 -25.46
CA GLN A 172 -16.86 -8.49 -24.52
C GLN A 172 -16.11 -9.28 -23.44
N TYR A 173 -16.76 -10.29 -22.84
CA TYR A 173 -16.15 -11.13 -21.83
C TYR A 173 -15.10 -12.07 -22.41
N ALA A 174 -15.32 -12.62 -23.60
CA ALA A 174 -14.31 -13.42 -24.30
C ALA A 174 -13.06 -12.59 -24.59
N HIS A 175 -13.22 -11.35 -25.07
CA HIS A 175 -12.10 -10.44 -25.29
C HIS A 175 -11.34 -10.14 -23.99
N ALA A 176 -12.04 -9.73 -22.93
CA ALA A 176 -11.42 -9.45 -21.63
C ALA A 176 -10.68 -10.66 -21.04
N TYR A 177 -11.29 -11.85 -21.15
CA TYR A 177 -10.68 -13.11 -20.72
C TYR A 177 -9.38 -13.41 -21.49
N LEU A 178 -9.42 -13.32 -22.82
CA LEU A 178 -8.24 -13.58 -23.66
C LEU A 178 -7.13 -12.56 -23.43
N THR A 179 -7.45 -11.27 -23.26
CA THR A 179 -6.46 -10.24 -22.93
C THR A 179 -5.71 -10.55 -21.63
N LEU A 180 -6.41 -11.02 -20.60
CA LEU A 180 -5.77 -11.41 -19.32
C LEU A 180 -4.83 -12.61 -19.46
N GLN A 181 -5.10 -13.53 -20.39
CA GLN A 181 -4.25 -14.70 -20.63
C GLN A 181 -3.03 -14.38 -21.48
N LEU A 182 -3.15 -13.40 -22.39
CA LEU A 182 -2.09 -13.04 -23.33
C LEU A 182 -0.97 -12.19 -22.71
N GLY A 183 -1.20 -11.64 -21.50
CA GLY A 183 -0.16 -11.10 -20.60
C GLY A 183 0.82 -10.16 -21.26
#